data_AF-A0A8S3IHE5-F1
#
_entry.id   AF-A0A8S3IHE5-F1
#
_cell.length_a   1.000
_cell.length_b   1.000
_cell.length_c   1.000
_cell.angle_alpha   90.00
_cell.angle_beta   90.00
_cell.angle_gamma   90.00
#
_symmetry.space_group_name_H-M   'P 1'
#
loop_
_entity.id
_entity.type
_entity.pdbx_description
1 polymer ?
#
loop_
_entity_poly.entity_id
_entity_poly.type
_entity_poly.pdbx_seq_one_letter_code
_entity_poly.pdbx_strand_id
1 'polypeptide(L)'
;KVSATHDHVIKDDFASLDEIHNAIKEVGLDHSQLIFGIDYTISNLETGKTSFNGLSLHHIQDGLLNPYQSVITIVGRTLEKYDSDKLIPVFGFGDRSTLDRKIFPLRPDGSYCKGFRGVLEAYNEITPKVRMSGPTNFAPLIREAVRIVKKTGELTIDANDKQGRKLLMSPSTNPSKNEIICLRKFN
;
A
#
# COMPACT_ATOMS: atom_id res chain seq x y z
N LYS A 1 32.49 23.39 8.54
CA LYS A 1 32.19 22.89 7.18
C LYS A 1 31.27 21.68 7.34
N VAL A 2 29.96 21.88 7.21
CA VAL A 2 28.98 20.79 7.29
C VAL A 2 28.84 20.20 5.88
N SER A 3 29.15 18.91 5.76
CA SER A 3 29.10 18.15 4.52
C SER A 3 27.64 17.91 4.10
N ALA A 4 27.35 18.11 2.82
CA ALA A 4 26.01 18.00 2.25
C ALA A 4 25.51 16.54 2.33
N THR A 5 24.43 16.33 3.08
CA THR A 5 23.64 15.11 3.08
C THR A 5 23.02 14.92 1.70
N HIS A 6 23.40 13.85 1.00
CA HIS A 6 22.85 13.48 -0.30
C HIS A 6 21.40 12.99 -0.10
N ASP A 7 20.44 13.91 -0.21
CA ASP A 7 19.04 13.57 -0.45
C ASP A 7 18.94 12.96 -1.85
N HIS A 8 19.08 11.64 -1.96
CA HIS A 8 18.71 10.92 -3.18
C HIS A 8 17.19 10.95 -3.33
N VAL A 9 16.64 12.01 -3.89
CA VAL A 9 15.26 12.01 -4.39
C VAL A 9 15.21 10.98 -5.53
N ILE A 10 14.32 9.99 -5.41
CA ILE A 10 14.04 9.09 -6.55
C ILE A 10 13.38 9.97 -7.61
N LYS A 11 14.05 10.15 -8.75
CA LYS A 11 13.54 10.97 -9.83
C LYS A 11 12.43 10.22 -10.57
N ASP A 12 11.36 10.93 -10.93
CA ASP A 12 10.29 10.42 -11.80
C ASP A 12 10.76 10.42 -13.26
N ASP A 13 11.58 9.43 -13.61
CA ASP A 13 12.23 9.34 -14.93
C ASP A 13 11.53 8.32 -15.87
N PHE A 14 10.28 7.92 -15.60
CA PHE A 14 9.58 6.89 -16.40
C PHE A 14 8.40 7.45 -17.19
N ALA A 15 8.37 7.19 -18.50
CA ALA A 15 7.35 7.64 -19.45
C ALA A 15 6.32 6.56 -19.83
N SER A 16 6.55 5.29 -19.46
CA SER A 16 5.64 4.18 -19.79
C SER A 16 5.68 3.03 -18.78
N LEU A 17 4.64 2.18 -18.77
CA LEU A 17 4.60 0.96 -17.97
C LEU A 17 5.72 -0.03 -18.34
N ASP A 18 6.14 -0.04 -19.61
CA ASP A 18 7.22 -0.91 -20.07
C ASP A 18 8.58 -0.45 -19.56
N GLU A 19 8.82 0.86 -19.48
CA GLU A 19 10.02 1.41 -18.82
C GLU A 19 10.06 1.07 -17.34
N ILE A 20 8.92 1.17 -16.64
CA ILE A 20 8.81 0.75 -15.24
C ILE A 20 9.13 -0.74 -15.10
N HIS A 21 8.58 -1.58 -15.98
CA HIS A 21 8.85 -3.02 -15.97
C HIS A 21 10.32 -3.35 -16.20
N ASN A 22 11.00 -2.65 -17.11
CA ASN A 22 12.41 -2.86 -17.39
C ASN A 22 13.28 -2.40 -16.21
N ALA A 23 12.97 -1.24 -15.63
CA ALA A 23 13.68 -0.73 -14.45
C ALA A 23 13.52 -1.64 -13.24
N ILE A 24 12.32 -2.17 -12.98
CA ILE A 24 12.08 -3.12 -11.88
C ILE A 24 12.90 -4.41 -12.07
N LYS A 25 13.01 -4.90 -13.32
CA LYS A 25 13.88 -6.05 -13.65
C LYS A 25 15.36 -5.74 -13.46
N GLU A 26 15.84 -4.58 -13.90
CA GLU A 26 17.25 -4.19 -13.76
C GLU A 26 17.70 -4.06 -12.31
N VAL A 27 16.79 -3.70 -11.40
CA VAL A 27 17.04 -3.62 -9.95
C VAL A 27 16.98 -5.00 -9.26
N GLY A 28 16.79 -6.09 -10.03
CA GLY A 28 16.79 -7.46 -9.54
C GLY A 28 15.62 -7.76 -8.60
N LEU A 29 14.44 -7.19 -8.90
CA LEU A 29 13.21 -7.56 -8.21
C LEU A 29 12.64 -8.80 -8.89
N ASP A 30 13.22 -9.95 -8.58
CA ASP A 30 12.81 -11.24 -9.18
C ASP A 30 11.61 -11.84 -8.43
N HIS A 31 11.55 -11.58 -7.11
CA HIS A 31 10.52 -12.06 -6.21
C HIS A 31 10.21 -10.99 -5.16
N SER A 32 8.92 -10.71 -4.97
CA SER A 32 8.41 -9.84 -3.92
C SER A 32 7.21 -10.46 -3.20
N GLN A 33 6.93 -9.96 -1.99
CA GLN A 33 5.62 -10.11 -1.36
C GLN A 33 5.02 -8.73 -1.20
N LEU A 34 3.70 -8.62 -1.40
CA LEU A 34 2.98 -7.35 -1.38
C LEU A 34 2.08 -7.26 -0.15
N ILE A 35 2.06 -6.10 0.51
CA ILE A 35 1.11 -5.78 1.57
C ILE A 35 0.36 -4.50 1.20
N PHE A 36 -0.97 -4.51 1.28
CA PHE A 36 -1.80 -3.34 0.99
C PHE A 36 -2.39 -2.71 2.24
N GLY A 37 -2.34 -1.38 2.29
CA GLY A 37 -3.07 -0.56 3.26
C GLY A 37 -4.02 0.41 2.58
N ILE A 38 -5.28 0.46 3.02
CA ILE A 38 -6.34 1.32 2.46
C ILE A 38 -6.81 2.32 3.53
N ASP A 39 -6.71 3.60 3.20
CA ASP A 39 -7.09 4.72 4.07
C ASP A 39 -8.61 4.98 4.04
N TYR A 40 -9.33 4.57 5.09
CA TYR A 40 -10.75 4.84 5.27
C TYR A 40 -11.05 6.07 6.15
N THR A 41 -10.18 7.08 6.12
CA THR A 41 -10.44 8.34 6.84
C THR A 41 -11.47 9.24 6.15
N ILE A 42 -12.11 10.10 6.94
CA ILE A 42 -13.25 10.94 6.55
C ILE A 42 -12.89 11.98 5.48
N SER A 43 -11.61 12.35 5.35
CA SER A 43 -11.14 13.24 4.29
C SER A 43 -11.45 12.71 2.89
N ASN A 44 -11.59 11.39 2.71
CA ASN A 44 -11.97 10.80 1.43
C ASN A 44 -13.40 11.15 0.99
N LEU A 45 -14.29 11.57 1.90
CA LEU A 45 -15.64 12.03 1.55
C LEU A 45 -15.60 13.41 0.87
N GLU A 46 -14.72 14.27 1.34
CA GLU A 46 -14.67 15.68 0.93
C GLU A 46 -13.72 15.90 -0.26
N THR A 47 -12.67 15.10 -0.37
CA THR A 47 -11.58 15.35 -1.32
C THR A 47 -11.97 15.09 -2.78
N GLY A 48 -12.98 14.24 -3.03
CA GLY A 48 -13.49 14.03 -4.38
C GLY A 48 -14.39 15.16 -4.88
N LYS A 49 -14.69 16.18 -4.05
CA LYS A 49 -15.40 17.40 -4.48
C LYS A 49 -14.74 18.08 -5.68
N THR A 50 -13.41 18.10 -5.74
CA THR A 50 -12.66 18.76 -6.81
C THR A 50 -12.04 17.80 -7.83
N SER A 51 -11.92 16.50 -7.49
CA SER A 51 -11.13 15.52 -8.27
C SER A 51 -11.91 14.31 -8.75
N PHE A 52 -13.14 14.10 -8.26
CA PHE A 52 -13.95 12.93 -8.58
C PHE A 52 -15.44 13.29 -8.66
N ASN A 53 -15.77 14.37 -9.37
CA ASN A 53 -17.14 14.81 -9.68
C ASN A 53 -18.05 14.99 -8.45
N GLY A 54 -17.51 15.43 -7.30
CA GLY A 54 -18.33 15.58 -6.10
C GLY A 54 -18.47 14.32 -5.26
N LEU A 55 -18.04 13.16 -5.77
CA LEU A 55 -18.22 11.86 -5.12
C LEU A 55 -17.11 11.59 -4.11
N SER A 56 -17.38 10.72 -3.15
CA SER A 56 -16.34 10.16 -2.29
C SER A 56 -15.27 9.45 -3.12
N LEU A 57 -14.00 9.55 -2.73
CA LEU A 57 -12.91 8.80 -3.38
C LEU A 57 -13.07 7.27 -3.25
N HIS A 58 -13.95 6.81 -2.35
CA HIS A 58 -14.32 5.41 -2.18
C HIS A 58 -15.69 5.05 -2.79
N HIS A 59 -16.34 5.97 -3.51
CA HIS A 59 -17.66 5.71 -4.08
C HIS A 59 -17.58 4.52 -5.04
N ILE A 60 -18.42 3.50 -4.79
CA ILE A 60 -18.47 2.28 -5.61
C ILE A 60 -19.64 2.43 -6.58
N GLN A 61 -19.36 2.34 -7.87
CA GLN A 61 -20.37 2.43 -8.93
C GLN A 61 -19.97 1.57 -10.12
N ASP A 62 -20.95 0.88 -10.70
CA ASP A 62 -20.74 0.08 -11.91
C ASP A 62 -20.32 0.98 -13.08
N GLY A 63 -19.28 0.55 -13.81
CA GLY A 63 -18.74 1.28 -14.96
C GLY A 63 -17.89 2.51 -14.63
N LEU A 64 -17.72 2.87 -13.35
CA LEU A 64 -16.88 3.98 -12.92
C LEU A 64 -15.93 3.52 -11.80
N LEU A 65 -14.64 3.37 -12.13
CA LEU A 65 -13.62 3.10 -11.13
C LEU A 65 -13.33 4.36 -10.31
N ASN A 66 -13.39 4.24 -8.99
CA ASN A 66 -12.87 5.28 -8.12
C ASN A 66 -11.32 5.26 -8.09
N PRO A 67 -10.68 6.31 -7.54
CA PRO A 67 -9.23 6.40 -7.52
C PRO A 67 -8.55 5.20 -6.84
N TYR A 68 -9.10 4.65 -5.76
CA TYR A 68 -8.53 3.47 -5.11
C TYR A 68 -8.61 2.22 -5.99
N GLN A 69 -9.76 1.95 -6.64
CA GLN A 69 -9.89 0.84 -7.59
C GLN A 69 -8.94 1.00 -8.78
N SER A 70 -8.74 2.24 -9.24
CA SER A 70 -7.83 2.55 -10.33
C SER A 70 -6.38 2.24 -9.96
N VAL A 71 -5.94 2.66 -8.77
CA VAL A 71 -4.58 2.37 -8.30
C VAL A 71 -4.38 0.87 -8.07
N ILE A 72 -5.32 0.18 -7.42
CA ILE A 72 -5.26 -1.29 -7.25
C ILE A 72 -5.09 -1.97 -8.62
N THR A 73 -5.83 -1.53 -9.63
CA THR A 73 -5.74 -2.08 -10.99
C THR A 73 -4.39 -1.82 -11.65
N ILE A 74 -3.88 -0.57 -11.58
CA ILE A 74 -2.60 -0.19 -12.20
C ILE A 74 -1.45 -0.92 -11.52
N VAL A 75 -1.40 -0.88 -10.19
CA VAL A 75 -0.36 -1.57 -9.41
C VAL A 75 -0.40 -3.07 -9.67
N GLY A 76 -1.59 -3.67 -9.80
CA GLY A 76 -1.73 -5.07 -10.17
C GLY A 76 -1.11 -5.40 -11.52
N ARG A 77 -1.40 -4.59 -12.55
CA ARG A 77 -0.80 -4.78 -13.87
C ARG A 77 0.73 -4.70 -13.86
N THR A 78 1.30 -3.89 -12.97
CA THR A 78 2.74 -3.66 -12.89
C THR A 78 3.46 -4.70 -12.02
N LEU A 79 2.92 -5.00 -10.85
CA LEU A 79 3.61 -5.75 -9.80
C LEU A 79 3.15 -7.20 -9.63
N GLU A 80 1.97 -7.56 -10.15
CA GLU A 80 1.42 -8.91 -9.94
C GLU A 80 2.38 -10.00 -10.40
N LYS A 81 3.12 -9.81 -11.50
CA LYS A 81 4.07 -10.82 -12.00
C LYS A 81 5.26 -11.11 -11.07
N TYR A 82 5.58 -10.19 -10.15
CA TYR A 82 6.67 -10.34 -9.19
C TYR A 82 6.20 -10.82 -7.81
N ASP A 83 4.89 -10.84 -7.56
CA ASP A 83 4.34 -11.38 -6.32
C ASP A 83 4.41 -12.90 -6.33
N SER A 84 5.15 -13.47 -5.37
CA SER A 84 5.63 -14.86 -5.48
C SER A 84 4.56 -15.89 -5.14
N ASP A 85 3.69 -15.59 -4.17
CA ASP A 85 2.67 -16.51 -3.66
C ASP A 85 1.24 -16.12 -4.07
N LYS A 86 1.03 -14.93 -4.63
CA LYS A 86 -0.29 -14.36 -4.96
C LYS A 86 -1.18 -14.19 -3.72
N LEU A 87 -0.61 -14.18 -2.51
CA LEU A 87 -1.36 -14.03 -1.27
C LEU A 87 -1.08 -12.66 -0.66
N ILE A 88 -1.93 -11.70 -1.00
CA ILE A 88 -1.75 -10.30 -0.65
C ILE A 88 -2.51 -10.01 0.65
N PRO A 89 -1.84 -9.73 1.79
CA PRO A 89 -2.48 -9.22 2.97
C PRO A 89 -2.99 -7.79 2.69
N VAL A 90 -4.26 -7.55 2.98
CA VAL A 90 -4.87 -6.23 2.76
C VAL A 90 -5.55 -5.75 4.03
N PHE A 91 -5.24 -4.52 4.42
CA PHE A 91 -5.74 -3.92 5.65
C PHE A 91 -6.40 -2.57 5.39
N GLY A 92 -7.46 -2.28 6.13
CA GLY A 92 -8.03 -0.94 6.24
C GLY A 92 -7.63 -0.27 7.56
N PHE A 93 -7.57 1.06 7.57
CA PHE A 93 -7.31 1.86 8.78
C PHE A 93 -8.04 3.21 8.71
N GLY A 94 -8.20 3.88 9.85
CA GLY A 94 -8.80 5.21 9.91
C GLY A 94 -10.34 5.23 9.87
N ASP A 95 -10.97 4.06 9.90
CA ASP A 95 -12.41 3.95 10.09
C ASP A 95 -12.81 4.15 11.56
N ARG A 96 -14.11 4.20 11.84
CA ARG A 96 -14.65 4.43 13.19
C ARG A 96 -14.27 3.33 14.18
N SER A 97 -14.03 2.10 13.71
CA SER A 97 -13.65 0.98 14.59
C SER A 97 -12.16 0.98 14.94
N THR A 98 -11.30 1.50 14.06
CA THR A 98 -9.84 1.50 14.25
C THR A 98 -9.26 2.82 14.72
N LEU A 99 -9.89 3.94 14.33
CA LEU A 99 -9.39 5.30 14.54
C LEU A 99 -7.91 5.37 14.13
N ASP A 100 -7.07 5.89 15.02
CA ASP A 100 -5.63 6.03 14.85
C ASP A 100 -4.80 4.92 15.51
N ARG A 101 -5.44 3.86 16.04
CA ARG A 101 -4.78 2.92 16.96
C ARG A 101 -4.60 1.53 16.38
N LYS A 102 -5.49 1.13 15.46
CA LYS A 102 -5.58 -0.24 14.96
C LYS A 102 -5.69 -0.23 13.43
N ILE A 103 -5.68 -1.44 12.88
CA ILE A 103 -6.06 -1.75 11.50
C ILE A 103 -7.09 -2.88 11.54
N PHE A 104 -7.79 -3.10 10.42
CA PHE A 104 -8.67 -4.26 10.25
C PHE A 104 -8.32 -5.01 8.96
N PRO A 105 -8.43 -6.35 8.92
CA PRO A 105 -8.26 -7.09 7.68
C PRO A 105 -9.40 -6.77 6.72
N LEU A 106 -9.10 -6.60 5.43
CA LEU A 106 -10.11 -6.26 4.44
C LEU A 106 -11.12 -7.39 4.22
N ARG A 107 -10.66 -8.65 4.35
CA ARG A 107 -11.52 -9.83 4.34
C ARG A 107 -11.99 -10.14 5.77
N PRO A 108 -13.32 -10.29 6.01
CA PRO A 108 -13.86 -10.56 7.35
C PRO A 108 -13.35 -11.85 8.00
N ASP A 109 -13.00 -12.85 7.18
CA ASP A 109 -12.43 -14.14 7.63
C ASP A 109 -10.94 -14.04 8.00
N GLY A 110 -10.31 -12.87 7.84
CA GLY A 110 -8.90 -12.64 8.10
C GLY A 110 -7.93 -13.28 7.09
N SER A 111 -8.45 -13.90 6.02
CA SER A 111 -7.62 -14.51 4.97
C SER A 111 -6.98 -13.45 4.07
N TYR A 112 -5.86 -13.81 3.44
CA TYR A 112 -5.20 -12.97 2.45
C TYR A 112 -5.93 -13.02 1.11
N CYS A 113 -5.85 -11.93 0.36
CA CYS A 113 -6.48 -11.84 -0.95
C CYS A 113 -5.67 -12.63 -1.98
N LYS A 114 -6.37 -13.37 -2.86
CA LYS A 114 -5.73 -14.11 -3.96
C LYS A 114 -5.52 -13.21 -5.16
N GLY A 115 -4.29 -12.70 -5.31
CA GLY A 115 -3.89 -11.76 -6.33
C GLY A 115 -4.68 -10.45 -6.30
N PHE A 116 -4.44 -9.58 -7.28
CA PHE A 116 -5.06 -8.26 -7.32
C PHE A 116 -6.56 -8.29 -7.60
N ARG A 117 -7.02 -9.32 -8.30
CA ARG A 117 -8.47 -9.57 -8.46
C ARG A 117 -9.15 -9.78 -7.11
N GLY A 118 -8.55 -10.59 -6.23
CA GLY A 118 -9.06 -10.80 -4.87
C GLY A 118 -9.05 -9.54 -4.02
N VAL A 119 -8.03 -8.68 -4.20
CA VAL A 119 -7.96 -7.36 -3.54
C VAL A 119 -9.14 -6.48 -3.97
N LEU A 120 -9.41 -6.40 -5.27
CA LEU A 120 -10.49 -5.59 -5.82
C LEU A 120 -11.88 -6.11 -5.40
N GLU A 121 -12.08 -7.43 -5.41
CA GLU A 121 -13.30 -8.09 -4.94
C GLU A 121 -13.55 -7.76 -3.45
N ALA A 122 -12.55 -7.96 -2.59
CA ALA A 122 -12.66 -7.65 -1.16
C ALA A 122 -12.92 -6.16 -0.91
N TYR A 123 -12.24 -5.27 -1.65
CA TYR A 123 -12.43 -3.83 -1.56
C TYR A 123 -13.86 -3.42 -1.92
N ASN A 124 -14.39 -3.91 -3.05
CA ASN A 124 -15.75 -3.59 -3.49
C ASN A 124 -16.81 -4.08 -2.49
N GLU A 125 -16.56 -5.23 -1.84
CA GLU A 125 -17.50 -5.83 -0.90
C GLU A 125 -17.55 -5.08 0.45
N ILE A 126 -16.38 -4.72 1.00
CA ILE A 126 -16.31 -4.15 2.35
C ILE A 126 -16.52 -2.65 2.35
N THR A 127 -16.04 -1.92 1.32
CA THR A 127 -16.02 -0.45 1.28
C THR A 127 -17.37 0.20 1.57
N PRO A 128 -18.51 -0.26 1.00
CA PRO A 128 -19.82 0.30 1.31
C PRO A 128 -20.25 0.14 2.78
N LYS A 129 -19.65 -0.80 3.51
CA LYS A 129 -19.96 -1.13 4.91
C LYS A 129 -19.07 -0.37 5.90
N VAL A 130 -17.96 0.20 5.46
CA VAL A 130 -16.99 0.89 6.32
C VAL A 130 -17.49 2.28 6.71
N ARG A 131 -17.48 2.58 8.01
CA ARG A 131 -17.80 3.92 8.54
C ARG A 131 -16.53 4.74 8.67
N MET A 132 -16.27 5.62 7.72
CA MET A 132 -15.04 6.43 7.70
C MET A 132 -14.93 7.37 8.91
N SER A 133 -13.70 7.56 9.41
CA SER A 133 -13.43 8.38 10.60
C SER A 133 -12.02 8.99 10.59
N GLY A 134 -11.33 9.02 11.72
CA GLY A 134 -9.96 9.51 11.82
C GLY A 134 -9.49 9.55 13.28
N PRO A 135 -8.32 10.16 13.54
CA PRO A 135 -7.41 10.78 12.57
C PRO A 135 -6.62 9.75 11.76
N THR A 136 -5.91 10.19 10.72
CA THR A 136 -5.07 9.29 9.93
C THR A 136 -3.77 8.95 10.66
N ASN A 137 -3.51 7.67 10.91
CA ASN A 137 -2.25 7.20 11.47
C ASN A 137 -1.80 5.90 10.79
N PHE A 138 -0.59 5.93 10.23
CA PHE A 138 0.00 4.78 9.56
C PHE A 138 0.77 3.84 10.46
N ALA A 139 1.12 4.27 11.68
CA ALA A 139 1.96 3.48 12.57
C ALA A 139 1.37 2.09 12.86
N PRO A 140 0.05 1.90 13.05
CA PRO A 140 -0.54 0.57 13.19
C PRO A 140 -0.31 -0.34 11.98
N LEU A 141 -0.48 0.18 10.76
CA LEU A 141 -0.26 -0.56 9.52
C LEU A 141 1.21 -0.95 9.34
N ILE A 142 2.13 -0.02 9.57
CA ILE A 142 3.58 -0.27 9.45
C ILE A 142 4.01 -1.34 10.47
N ARG A 143 3.54 -1.27 11.70
CA ARG A 143 3.83 -2.29 12.72
C ARG A 143 3.34 -3.67 12.31
N GLU A 144 2.16 -3.76 11.70
CA GLU A 144 1.65 -5.03 11.19
C GLU A 144 2.49 -5.55 10.03
N ALA A 145 2.88 -4.70 9.08
CA ALA A 145 3.74 -5.10 7.99
C ALA A 145 5.07 -5.65 8.52
N VAL A 146 5.70 -4.97 9.50
CA VAL A 146 6.90 -5.47 10.18
C VAL A 146 6.65 -6.83 10.84
N ARG A 147 5.49 -7.03 11.47
CA ARG A 147 5.11 -8.31 12.09
C ARG A 147 4.98 -9.43 11.06
N ILE A 148 4.36 -9.16 9.91
CA ILE A 148 4.20 -10.13 8.81
C ILE A 148 5.57 -10.54 8.28
N VAL A 149 6.41 -9.55 7.95
CA VAL A 149 7.78 -9.79 7.44
C VAL A 149 8.63 -10.60 8.42
N LYS A 150 8.54 -10.32 9.72
CA LYS A 150 9.23 -11.10 10.76
C LYS A 150 8.73 -12.55 10.85
N LYS A 151 7.43 -12.78 10.60
CA LYS A 151 6.82 -14.11 10.67
C LYS A 151 7.12 -14.94 9.42
N THR A 152 7.19 -14.32 8.24
CA THR A 152 7.53 -15.01 6.98
C THR A 152 9.02 -15.33 6.87
N GLY A 153 9.86 -14.78 7.75
CA GLY A 153 11.30 -15.06 7.81
C GLY A 153 12.10 -14.26 6.77
N GLU A 154 11.52 -13.21 6.21
CA GLU A 154 12.06 -12.51 5.04
C GLU A 154 12.74 -11.16 5.35
N LEU A 155 12.86 -10.73 6.63
CA LEU A 155 13.81 -9.65 7.01
C LEU A 155 14.09 -9.54 8.52
N THR A 156 15.36 -9.31 8.88
CA THR A 156 15.84 -8.87 10.21
C THR A 156 15.86 -7.34 10.22
N ILE A 157 15.20 -6.68 11.19
CA ILE A 157 15.23 -5.20 11.31
C ILE A 157 15.62 -4.81 12.73
N ASP A 158 16.75 -4.11 12.84
CA ASP A 158 17.20 -3.36 14.02
C ASP A 158 16.44 -2.03 14.08
N ALA A 159 15.68 -1.83 15.15
CA ALA A 159 14.81 -0.67 15.33
C ALA A 159 15.49 0.38 16.20
N ASN A 160 16.11 1.39 15.58
CA ASN A 160 16.40 2.65 16.25
C ASN A 160 16.07 3.82 15.31
N ASP A 161 14.99 4.53 15.63
CA ASP A 161 14.59 5.78 15.00
C ASP A 161 14.67 6.92 16.02
N LYS A 162 15.37 8.00 15.65
CA LYS A 162 15.15 9.33 16.23
C LYS A 162 15.03 10.46 15.21
N GLN A 163 15.20 10.23 13.92
CA GLN A 163 15.20 11.31 12.94
C GLN A 163 14.62 10.79 11.62
N GLY A 164 13.29 10.87 11.51
CA GLY A 164 12.56 10.45 10.33
C GLY A 164 13.15 11.00 9.02
N ARG A 165 13.69 10.09 8.21
CA ARG A 165 13.49 9.96 6.76
C ARG A 165 14.22 8.71 6.22
N LYS A 166 13.55 8.06 5.27
CA LYS A 166 13.98 7.03 4.31
C LYS A 166 14.34 5.63 4.87
N LEU A 167 13.37 4.72 4.83
CA LEU A 167 13.63 3.28 4.84
C LEU A 167 14.13 2.87 3.45
N LEU A 168 15.45 2.76 3.30
CA LEU A 168 16.09 1.97 2.25
C LEU A 168 16.66 0.72 2.92
N MET A 169 16.08 -0.42 2.55
CA MET A 169 16.36 -1.74 3.10
C MET A 169 17.67 -2.27 2.48
N SER A 170 18.63 -2.67 3.31
CA SER A 170 19.91 -3.26 2.88
C SER A 170 19.77 -4.73 2.46
N PRO A 171 20.61 -5.24 1.54
CA PRO A 171 20.45 -6.59 1.00
C PRO A 171 20.81 -7.65 2.03
N SER A 172 19.79 -8.43 2.42
CA SER A 172 20.00 -9.77 2.98
C SER A 172 20.23 -10.74 1.82
N THR A 173 21.01 -11.80 2.03
CA THR A 173 21.35 -12.86 1.07
C THR A 173 20.17 -13.78 0.71
N ASN A 174 18.93 -13.26 0.79
CA ASN A 174 17.70 -13.93 0.43
C ASN A 174 16.88 -12.97 -0.46
N PRO A 175 16.59 -13.31 -1.73
CA PRO A 175 16.21 -12.33 -2.75
C PRO A 175 14.75 -11.83 -2.70
N SER A 176 13.95 -12.17 -1.68
CA SER A 176 12.57 -11.70 -1.61
C SER A 176 12.48 -10.28 -1.02
N LYS A 177 11.97 -9.34 -1.81
CA LYS A 177 11.72 -7.96 -1.38
C LYS A 177 10.28 -7.81 -0.91
N ASN A 178 10.06 -7.43 0.34
CA ASN A 178 8.74 -7.12 0.86
C ASN A 178 8.37 -5.66 0.56
N GLU A 179 7.33 -5.42 -0.24
CA GLU A 179 6.86 -4.08 -0.57
C GLU A 179 5.53 -3.76 0.10
N ILE A 180 5.48 -2.60 0.78
CA ILE A 180 4.28 -2.07 1.42
C ILE A 180 3.68 -1.02 0.52
N ILE A 181 2.49 -1.29 -0.01
CA ILE A 181 1.74 -0.38 -0.87
C ILE A 181 0.66 0.28 -0.01
N CYS A 182 0.97 1.47 0.46
CA CYS A 182 0.03 2.32 1.18
C CYS A 182 -0.75 3.16 0.18
N LEU A 183 -2.03 2.82 -0.02
CA LEU A 183 -2.96 3.65 -0.77
C LEU A 183 -3.46 4.75 0.15
N ARG A 184 -2.76 5.88 0.12
CA ARG A 184 -3.25 7.15 0.66
C ARG A 184 -2.99 8.23 -0.36
N LYS A 185 -3.93 9.16 -0.48
CA LYS A 185 -3.67 10.42 -1.17
C LYS A 185 -2.57 11.20 -0.45
N PHE A 186 -1.44 11.43 -1.12
CA PHE A 186 -0.53 12.53 -0.75
C PHE A 186 -1.15 13.84 -1.26
N ASN A 187 -1.27 14.83 -0.38
CA ASN A 187 -1.69 16.18 -0.76
C ASN A 187 -0.56 16.90 -1.49
#